data_AF-X1DER1-F1
#
_entry.id   AF-X1DER1-F1
#
_cell.length_a   1.000
_cell.length_b   1.000
_cell.length_c   1.000
_cell.angle_alpha   90.00
_cell.angle_beta   90.00
_cell.angle_gamma   90.00
#
_symmetry.space_group_name_H-M   'P 1'
#
loop_
_entity.id
_entity.type
_entity.pdbx_description
1 polymer ?
#
loop_
_entity_poly.entity_id
_entity_poly.type
_entity_poly.pdbx_seq_one_letter_code
_entity_poly.pdbx_strand_id
1 'polypeptide(L)'
;DSKLKLIASSNYNALVPAVPERKFWGPEKSILIIENNTEFDLTVYLKGPEYKIIKVEKNSTSDEIKINAGTYEAASELSNADILPYYGEVTYEEGQKYREKYPISD
;
A
#
# COMPACT_ATOMS: atom_id res chain seq x y z
N ASP A 1 -2.02 -14.42 2.22
CA ASP A 1 -2.23 -14.73 3.66
C ASP A 1 -0.93 -15.00 4.43
N SER A 2 -0.04 -15.90 3.97
CA SER A 2 1.18 -16.26 4.72
C SER A 2 2.22 -15.14 4.85
N LYS A 3 2.35 -14.26 3.85
CA LYS A 3 3.34 -13.16 3.87
C LYS A 3 2.99 -12.06 4.87
N LEU A 4 1.72 -11.61 4.90
CA LEU A 4 1.23 -10.64 5.89
C LEU A 4 1.49 -11.13 7.32
N LYS A 5 1.12 -12.38 7.61
CA LYS A 5 1.40 -13.01 8.92
C LYS A 5 2.88 -13.07 9.27
N LEU A 6 3.74 -13.36 8.29
CA LEU A 6 5.19 -13.39 8.48
C LEU A 6 5.71 -12.01 8.85
N ILE A 7 5.32 -10.97 8.09
CA ILE A 7 5.73 -9.59 8.34
C ILE A 7 5.26 -9.12 9.71
N ALA A 8 3.98 -9.35 10.04
CA ALA A 8 3.38 -9.00 11.33
C ALA A 8 4.07 -9.69 12.54
N SER A 9 4.72 -10.84 12.32
CA SER A 9 5.45 -11.59 13.34
C SER A 9 6.96 -11.31 13.37
N SER A 10 7.43 -10.34 12.57
CA SER A 10 8.85 -9.99 12.41
C SER A 10 9.11 -8.52 12.76
N ASN A 11 10.34 -8.05 12.63
CA ASN A 11 10.63 -6.62 12.74
C ASN A 11 10.07 -5.89 11.51
N TYR A 12 9.30 -4.83 11.73
CA TYR A 12 8.72 -4.00 10.68
C TYR A 12 8.75 -2.53 11.06
N ASN A 13 8.70 -1.67 10.05
CA ASN A 13 8.42 -0.25 10.20
C ASN A 13 6.91 -0.01 10.23
N ALA A 14 6.44 0.92 11.05
CA ALA A 14 5.02 1.28 11.05
C ALA A 14 4.63 1.87 9.69
N LEU A 15 3.60 1.32 9.07
CA LEU A 15 3.03 1.87 7.85
C LEU A 15 2.28 3.17 8.18
N VAL A 16 2.63 4.27 7.51
CA VAL A 16 1.94 5.55 7.68
C VAL A 16 0.78 5.60 6.69
N PRO A 17 -0.48 5.70 7.15
CA PRO A 17 -1.63 5.77 6.25
C PRO A 17 -1.58 7.06 5.41
N ALA A 18 -1.88 6.94 4.11
CA ALA A 18 -1.96 8.10 3.23
C ALA A 18 -3.17 8.99 3.57
N VAL A 19 -2.98 10.30 3.42
CA VAL A 19 -4.07 11.28 3.49
C VAL A 19 -4.81 11.30 2.15
N PRO A 20 -6.15 11.37 2.13
CA PRO A 20 -6.90 11.44 0.89
C PRO A 20 -6.53 12.70 0.08
N GLU A 21 -6.18 12.51 -1.19
CA GLU A 21 -5.80 13.57 -2.14
C GLU A 21 -7.04 14.24 -2.74
N ARG A 22 -8.07 13.45 -3.07
CA ARG A 22 -9.23 13.95 -3.82
C ARG A 22 -10.47 13.07 -3.60
N LYS A 23 -11.66 13.69 -3.64
CA LYS A 23 -12.94 12.98 -3.72
C LYS A 23 -13.31 12.60 -5.16
N PHE A 24 -13.94 11.44 -5.34
CA PHE A 24 -14.54 11.01 -6.60
C PHE A 24 -15.90 10.36 -6.35
N TRP A 25 -16.75 10.34 -7.37
CA TRP A 25 -18.02 9.61 -7.30
C TRP A 25 -17.80 8.16 -7.69
N GLY A 26 -17.89 7.27 -6.70
CA GLY A 26 -17.75 5.83 -6.87
C GLY A 26 -18.25 5.14 -5.61
N PRO A 27 -19.53 4.71 -5.58
CA PRO A 27 -20.11 4.14 -4.37
C PRO A 27 -19.34 2.89 -3.96
N GLU A 28 -19.10 2.74 -2.66
CA GLU A 28 -18.37 1.62 -2.03
C GLU A 28 -16.92 1.43 -2.51
N LYS A 29 -16.36 2.37 -3.29
CA LYS A 29 -15.01 2.26 -3.87
C LYS A 29 -14.06 3.33 -3.33
N SER A 30 -12.79 2.97 -3.32
CA SER A 30 -11.66 3.88 -3.15
C SER A 30 -10.69 3.72 -4.33
N ILE A 31 -9.89 4.75 -4.60
CA ILE A 31 -8.81 4.71 -5.60
C ILE A 31 -7.47 4.87 -4.89
N LEU A 32 -6.53 3.99 -5.20
CA LEU A 32 -5.16 4.05 -4.73
C LEU A 32 -4.20 4.28 -5.89
N ILE A 33 -3.25 5.21 -5.70
CA ILE A 33 -2.05 5.35 -6.54
C ILE A 33 -0.84 5.15 -5.65
N ILE A 34 0.10 4.31 -6.08
CA ILE A 34 1.34 4.05 -5.36
C ILE A 34 2.51 4.60 -6.18
N GLU A 35 3.26 5.52 -5.59
CA GLU A 35 4.52 6.03 -6.11
C GLU A 35 5.69 5.32 -5.42
N ASN A 36 6.42 4.51 -6.18
CA ASN A 36 7.64 3.88 -5.73
C ASN A 36 8.85 4.71 -6.20
N ASN A 37 9.35 5.60 -5.33
CA ASN A 37 10.55 6.38 -5.61
C ASN A 37 11.82 5.68 -5.08
N THR A 38 11.77 4.39 -4.78
CA THR A 38 12.95 3.64 -4.36
C THR A 38 13.67 3.05 -5.57
N GLU A 39 14.93 2.66 -5.38
CA GLU A 39 15.71 1.91 -6.39
C GLU A 39 15.38 0.40 -6.44
N PHE A 40 14.37 -0.04 -5.67
CA PHE A 40 13.96 -1.44 -5.54
C PHE A 40 12.50 -1.63 -5.98
N ASP A 41 12.16 -2.84 -6.39
CA ASP A 41 10.77 -3.15 -6.71
C ASP A 41 9.96 -3.24 -5.42
N LEU A 42 8.76 -2.66 -5.43
CA LEU A 42 7.86 -2.61 -4.29
C LEU A 42 6.72 -3.62 -4.48
N THR A 43 6.44 -4.40 -3.44
CA THR A 43 5.22 -5.21 -3.35
C THR A 43 4.37 -4.76 -2.17
N VAL A 44 3.12 -4.41 -2.43
CA VAL A 44 2.11 -4.03 -1.42
C VAL A 44 1.06 -5.14 -1.32
N TYR A 45 0.79 -5.56 -0.10
CA TYR A 45 -0.23 -6.54 0.27
C TYR A 45 -1.35 -5.86 1.02
N LEU A 46 -2.58 -6.00 0.52
CA LEU A 46 -3.78 -5.48 1.17
C LEU A 46 -4.73 -6.64 1.47
N LYS A 47 -5.19 -6.74 2.72
CA LYS A 47 -6.17 -7.74 3.14
C LYS A 47 -7.27 -7.08 3.99
N GLY A 48 -8.50 -7.13 3.50
CA GLY A 48 -9.67 -6.56 4.18
C GLY A 48 -10.95 -6.85 3.39
N PRO A 49 -11.72 -5.82 3.00
CA PRO A 49 -12.88 -5.96 2.10
C PRO A 49 -12.60 -6.70 0.79
N GLU A 50 -11.34 -6.68 0.33
CA GLU A 50 -10.82 -7.60 -0.67
C GLU A 50 -9.35 -7.94 -0.37
N TYR A 51 -8.80 -8.88 -1.13
CA TYR A 51 -7.37 -9.20 -1.08
C TYR A 51 -6.69 -8.76 -2.36
N LYS A 52 -5.66 -7.91 -2.26
CA LYS A 52 -4.84 -7.47 -3.40
C LYS A 52 -3.36 -7.58 -3.11
N ILE A 53 -2.63 -7.92 -4.17
CA ILE A 53 -1.16 -7.82 -4.23
C ILE A 53 -0.85 -6.87 -5.38
N ILE A 54 -0.19 -5.77 -5.07
CA ILE A 54 0.18 -4.74 -6.02
C ILE A 54 1.69 -4.74 -6.14
N LYS A 55 2.20 -4.77 -7.36
CA LYS A 55 3.63 -4.66 -7.65
C LYS A 55 3.88 -3.36 -8.37
N VAL A 56 4.86 -2.60 -7.93
CA VAL A 56 5.27 -1.34 -8.53
C VAL A 56 6.77 -1.41 -8.75
N GLU A 57 7.19 -1.31 -10.01
CA GLU A 57 8.62 -1.31 -10.36
C GLU A 57 9.34 -0.14 -9.67
N LYS A 58 10.65 -0.29 -9.48
CA LYS A 58 11.49 0.81 -9.00
C LYS A 58 11.30 2.09 -9.81
N ASN A 59 11.42 3.24 -9.15
CA ASN A 59 11.31 4.57 -9.76
C ASN A 59 10.06 4.75 -10.66
N SER A 60 8.94 4.12 -10.29
CA SER A 60 7.72 4.09 -11.10
C SER A 60 6.48 4.38 -10.26
N THR A 61 5.40 4.79 -10.94
CA THR A 61 4.08 5.02 -10.33
C THR A 61 3.08 4.03 -10.89
N SER A 62 2.25 3.44 -10.04
CA SER A 62 1.18 2.55 -10.48
C SER A 62 0.09 3.31 -11.24
N ASP A 63 -0.69 2.58 -12.04
CA ASP A 63 -2.00 3.07 -12.48
C ASP A 63 -2.95 3.29 -11.30
N GLU A 64 -4.12 3.89 -11.57
CA GLU A 64 -5.20 3.98 -10.59
C GLU A 64 -5.77 2.61 -10.24
N ILE A 65 -5.56 2.18 -9.00
CA ILE A 65 -6.03 0.90 -8.48
C ILE A 65 -7.35 1.15 -7.76
N LYS A 66 -8.45 0.71 -8.37
CA LYS A 66 -9.75 0.69 -7.70
C LYS A 66 -9.80 -0.45 -6.69
N ILE A 67 -10.23 -0.14 -5.48
CA ILE A 67 -10.46 -1.09 -4.39
C ILE A 67 -11.82 -0.86 -3.72
N ASN A 68 -12.34 -1.85 -3.01
CA ASN A 68 -13.47 -1.70 -2.09
C ASN A 68 -13.07 -0.77 -0.93
N ALA A 69 -13.95 0.15 -0.54
CA ALA A 69 -13.74 0.97 0.64
C ALA A 69 -13.76 0.13 1.92
N GLY A 70 -12.96 0.53 2.92
CA GLY A 70 -12.91 -0.12 4.23
C GLY A 70 -11.50 -0.19 4.81
N THR A 71 -11.37 -0.91 5.93
CA THR A 71 -10.10 -1.09 6.63
C THR A 71 -9.38 -2.33 6.13
N TYR A 72 -8.08 -2.17 5.85
CA TYR A 72 -7.19 -3.22 5.39
C TYR A 72 -6.03 -3.39 6.36
N GLU A 73 -5.71 -4.64 6.63
CA GLU A 73 -4.38 -5.04 7.05
C GLU A 73 -3.45 -4.87 5.84
N ALA A 74 -2.45 -4.01 5.96
CA ALA A 74 -1.57 -3.61 4.88
C ALA A 74 -0.11 -3.91 5.23
N ALA A 75 0.63 -4.42 4.26
CA ALA A 75 2.08 -4.54 4.33
C ALA A 75 2.72 -4.11 3.02
N SER A 76 3.93 -3.61 3.09
CA SER A 76 4.74 -3.36 1.90
C SER A 76 6.19 -3.77 2.13
N GLU A 77 6.79 -4.35 1.09
CA GLU A 77 8.19 -4.77 1.12
C GLU A 77 8.88 -4.38 -0.17
N LEU A 78 10.17 -4.04 -0.04
CA LEU A 78 11.06 -3.81 -1.16
C LEU A 78 11.77 -5.11 -1.53
N SER A 79 12.21 -5.24 -2.77
CA SER A 79 12.98 -6.42 -3.23
C SER A 79 14.37 -6.54 -2.57
N ASN A 80 14.80 -5.54 -1.82
CA ASN A 80 16.00 -5.59 -0.97
C ASN A 80 15.68 -6.18 0.41
N ALA A 81 16.31 -7.30 0.75
CA ALA A 81 16.11 -8.02 2.01
C ALA A 81 16.68 -7.29 3.25
N ASP A 82 17.57 -6.31 3.06
CA ASP A 82 18.16 -5.54 4.17
C ASP A 82 17.24 -4.41 4.65
N ILE A 83 16.17 -4.10 3.92
CA ILE A 83 15.20 -3.08 4.29
C ILE A 83 14.02 -3.74 4.99
N LEU A 84 13.72 -3.29 6.21
CA LEU A 84 12.56 -3.79 6.95
C LEU A 84 11.26 -3.49 6.19
N PRO A 85 10.32 -4.46 6.12
CA PRO A 85 9.00 -4.23 5.54
C PRO A 85 8.21 -3.22 6.39
N TYR A 86 7.20 -2.61 5.78
CA TYR A 86 6.23 -1.80 6.48
C TYR A 86 4.97 -2.61 6.74
N TYR A 87 4.32 -2.37 7.89
CA TYR A 87 3.08 -3.05 8.26
C TYR A 87 2.20 -2.16 9.14
N GLY A 88 0.88 -2.30 8.97
CA GLY A 88 -0.12 -1.62 9.79
C GLY A 88 -1.54 -1.78 9.25
N GLU A 89 -2.49 -1.15 9.92
CA GLU A 89 -3.87 -1.05 9.44
C GLU A 89 -4.08 0.30 8.74
N VAL A 90 -4.76 0.28 7.59
CA VAL A 90 -5.09 1.48 6.81
C VAL A 90 -6.57 1.45 6.44
N THR A 91 -7.26 2.57 6.63
CA THR A 91 -8.65 2.73 6.21
C THR A 91 -8.72 3.56 4.95
N TYR A 92 -9.27 2.96 3.88
CA TYR A 92 -9.56 3.67 2.64
C TYR A 92 -11.06 3.97 2.57
N GLU A 93 -11.42 5.22 2.85
CA GLU A 93 -12.82 5.66 2.83
C GLU A 93 -13.45 5.64 1.42
N GLU A 94 -14.76 5.54 1.39
CA GLU A 94 -15.57 5.58 0.17
C GLU A 94 -15.46 6.92 -0.57
N GLY A 95 -15.36 6.85 -1.90
CA GLY A 95 -15.29 8.02 -2.77
C GLY A 95 -14.03 8.84 -2.56
N GLN A 96 -12.98 8.27 -1.95
CA GLN A 96 -11.71 8.94 -1.74
C GLN A 96 -10.60 8.34 -2.60
N LYS A 97 -9.73 9.21 -3.11
CA LYS A 97 -8.51 8.86 -3.82
C LYS A 97 -7.32 9.12 -2.90
N TYR A 98 -6.46 8.13 -2.78
CA TYR A 98 -5.25 8.16 -1.97
C TYR A 98 -4.03 8.05 -2.86
N ARG A 99 -2.95 8.73 -2.46
CA ARG A 99 -1.64 8.61 -3.07
C ARG A 99 -0.62 8.25 -2.00
N GLU A 100 -0.09 7.04 -2.10
CA GLU A 100 0.96 6.55 -1.23
C GLU A 100 2.32 6.81 -1.87
N LYS A 101 3.24 7.39 -1.11
CA LYS A 101 4.58 7.70 -1.57
C LYS A 101 5.59 6.92 -0.75
N TYR A 102 6.37 6.11 -1.43
CA TYR A 102 7.52 5.43 -0.84
C TYR A 102 8.76 6.26 -1.19
N PRO A 103 9.49 6.76 -0.17
CA PRO A 103 10.56 7.74 -0.37
C PRO A 103 11.76 7.15 -1.10
N ILE A 104 12.60 8.02 -1.67
CA ILE A 104 13.96 7.67 -2.10
C ILE A 104 14.72 7.30 -0.82
N SER A 105 15.30 6.10 -0.77
CA SER A 105 16.28 5.77 0.27
C SER A 105 17.54 6.57 -0.02
N ASP A 106 17.86 7.56 0.83
CA ASP A 106 19.18 8.22 0.86
C ASP A 106 20.29 7.24 1.28
#